data_AF-A0A2T9ZCK4-F1
#
_entry.id   AF-A0A2T9ZCK4-F1
#
_cell.length_a   1.000
_cell.length_b   1.000
_cell.length_c   1.000
_cell.angle_alpha   90.00
_cell.angle_beta   90.00
_cell.angle_gamma   90.00
#
_symmetry.space_group_name_H-M   'P 1'
#
loop_
_entity.id
_entity.type
_entity.pdbx_description
1 polymer ?
#
loop_
_entity_poly.entity_id
_entity_poly.type
_entity_poly.pdbx_seq_one_letter_code
_entity_poly.pdbx_strand_id
1 'polypeptide(L)'
;MAYPQADPFLLHFQQSTQNTQKIERPSQYDLSYLYASGRVTKLDSEILDQELISILEEPLNSAFSLQKTNFLSKNKHEIRAVLQSLLIFIPLLSKKHATYGQQIQNLTFGNSRKTRYLLYLYGLTLVSGTYLWQKGTSFISEKKWAEFPSKLWKALSLLNLLLFISNGKYKSLLERIFGLKLRFLKPMMLHSVSFEFMNRQIVWNAFTEFLMFIVPLLNVPKLYTTIVYKTRSLMGLKPIAVNKDVAALPDEICPKCYLDDLASSEQAKYKSVDAISKSCRAAVPFVTDCGHIYCY
;
A
#
# COMPACT_ATOMS: atom_id res chain seq x y z
N MET A 1 56.27 -0.94 5.63
CA MET A 1 55.19 -1.36 6.55
C MET A 1 53.99 -0.49 6.25
N ALA A 2 52.78 -0.93 6.00
CA ALA A 2 52.18 -2.16 5.50
C ALA A 2 50.77 -1.69 5.07
N TYR A 3 50.34 -1.99 3.85
CA TYR A 3 49.00 -1.60 3.36
C TYR A 3 47.91 -2.24 4.23
N PRO A 4 46.73 -1.60 4.43
CA PRO A 4 45.65 -2.22 5.18
C PRO A 4 45.16 -3.47 4.43
N GLN A 5 45.01 -4.55 5.18
CA GLN A 5 44.54 -5.84 4.70
C GLN A 5 43.14 -5.69 4.11
N ALA A 6 42.94 -6.24 2.90
CA ALA A 6 41.63 -6.29 2.27
C ALA A 6 40.62 -7.02 3.18
N ASP A 7 39.40 -6.50 3.26
CA ASP A 7 38.34 -7.05 4.09
C ASP A 7 38.09 -8.55 3.77
N PRO A 8 38.10 -9.44 4.77
CA PRO A 8 37.89 -10.89 4.58
C PRO A 8 36.57 -11.23 3.88
N PHE A 9 35.59 -10.32 3.95
CA PHE A 9 34.27 -10.48 3.38
C PHE A 9 34.27 -10.40 1.83
N LEU A 10 35.14 -9.57 1.24
CA LEU A 10 35.23 -9.43 -0.22
C LEU A 10 35.89 -10.66 -0.88
N LEU A 11 36.84 -11.29 -0.19
CA LEU A 11 37.49 -12.53 -0.65
C LEU A 11 36.51 -13.72 -0.67
N HIS A 12 35.62 -13.80 0.31
CA HIS A 12 34.56 -14.82 0.33
C HIS A 12 33.52 -14.61 -0.78
N PHE A 13 33.17 -13.37 -1.10
CA PHE A 13 32.27 -13.06 -2.21
C PHE A 13 32.89 -13.40 -3.57
N GLN A 14 34.18 -13.12 -3.78
CA GLN A 14 34.88 -13.51 -5.01
C GLN A 14 35.04 -15.03 -5.16
N GLN A 15 35.26 -15.78 -4.07
CA GLN A 15 35.28 -17.24 -4.15
C GLN A 15 33.91 -17.84 -4.52
N SER A 16 32.80 -17.25 -4.07
CA SER A 16 31.45 -17.70 -4.45
C SER A 16 31.11 -17.47 -5.92
N THR A 17 31.76 -16.49 -6.58
CA THR A 17 31.53 -16.17 -8.00
C THR A 17 32.43 -16.97 -8.96
N GLN A 18 33.59 -17.44 -8.50
CA GLN A 18 34.47 -18.31 -9.30
C GLN A 18 34.04 -19.78 -9.30
N ASN A 19 33.29 -20.23 -8.29
CA ASN A 19 32.55 -21.48 -8.34
C ASN A 19 31.26 -21.32 -9.15
N THR A 20 31.40 -20.86 -10.40
CA THR A 20 30.38 -21.14 -11.41
C THR A 20 30.51 -22.63 -11.73
N GLN A 21 29.97 -23.47 -10.83
CA GLN A 21 29.66 -24.85 -11.13
C GLN A 21 28.98 -24.82 -12.51
N LYS A 22 29.55 -25.58 -13.47
CA LYS A 22 28.84 -26.03 -14.66
C LYS A 22 27.41 -26.33 -14.20
N ILE A 23 26.45 -25.52 -14.64
CA ILE A 23 25.05 -25.76 -14.32
C ILE A 23 24.70 -27.05 -15.05
N GLU A 24 24.93 -28.19 -14.39
CA GLU A 24 24.36 -29.47 -14.79
C GLU A 24 22.86 -29.24 -14.91
N ARG A 25 22.30 -29.70 -16.03
CA ARG A 25 20.87 -29.58 -16.29
C ARG A 25 20.14 -30.06 -15.03
N PRO A 26 19.27 -29.22 -14.43
CA PRO A 26 18.58 -29.62 -13.22
C PRO A 26 17.89 -30.93 -13.51
N SER A 27 18.14 -31.88 -12.64
CA SER A 27 17.55 -33.20 -12.70
C SER A 27 16.02 -33.11 -12.83
N GLN A 28 15.40 -34.12 -13.42
CA GLN A 28 13.95 -34.11 -13.64
C GLN A 28 13.16 -34.04 -12.31
N TYR A 29 13.74 -34.51 -11.20
CA TYR A 29 13.16 -34.41 -9.86
C TYR A 29 13.17 -32.97 -9.32
N ASP A 30 14.26 -32.21 -9.48
CA ASP A 30 14.34 -30.81 -9.05
C ASP A 30 13.36 -29.91 -9.80
N LEU A 31 13.16 -30.17 -11.10
CA LEU A 31 12.21 -29.41 -11.90
C LEU A 31 10.76 -29.64 -11.41
N SER A 32 10.41 -30.87 -11.03
CA SER A 32 9.08 -31.17 -10.52
C SER A 32 8.80 -30.49 -9.18
N TYR A 33 9.79 -30.45 -8.29
CA TYR A 33 9.71 -29.76 -7.01
C TYR A 33 9.58 -28.25 -7.18
N LEU A 34 10.34 -27.64 -8.10
CA LEU A 34 10.21 -26.21 -8.43
C LEU A 34 8.83 -25.87 -9.03
N TYR A 35 8.28 -26.75 -9.86
CA TYR A 35 6.92 -26.59 -10.38
C TYR A 35 5.84 -26.72 -9.29
N ALA A 36 6.08 -27.55 -8.27
CA ALA A 36 5.19 -27.72 -7.12
C ALA A 36 5.32 -26.58 -6.09
N SER A 37 6.53 -26.13 -5.81
CA SER A 37 6.83 -25.06 -4.86
C SER A 37 6.38 -23.68 -5.34
N GLY A 38 6.27 -23.49 -6.66
CA GLY A 38 5.85 -22.21 -7.27
C GLY A 38 4.35 -22.01 -7.47
N ARG A 39 3.49 -22.87 -6.91
CA ARG A 39 2.02 -22.81 -7.17
C ARG A 39 1.40 -21.51 -6.69
N VAL A 40 1.76 -21.07 -5.48
CA VAL A 40 1.28 -19.82 -4.87
C VAL A 40 1.72 -18.64 -5.73
N THR A 41 3.00 -18.58 -6.09
CA THR A 41 3.58 -17.56 -6.98
C THR A 41 2.85 -17.43 -8.33
N LYS A 42 2.46 -18.57 -8.93
CA LYS A 42 1.67 -18.58 -10.17
C LYS A 42 0.26 -18.01 -9.96
N LEU A 43 -0.38 -18.33 -8.84
CA LEU A 43 -1.71 -17.81 -8.51
C LEU A 43 -1.66 -16.31 -8.16
N ASP A 44 -0.68 -15.90 -7.35
CA ASP A 44 -0.45 -14.51 -6.97
C ASP A 44 -0.20 -13.62 -8.19
N SER A 45 0.50 -14.14 -9.20
CA SER A 45 0.72 -13.39 -10.45
C SER A 45 -0.58 -12.99 -11.15
N GLU A 46 -1.63 -13.80 -11.03
CA GLU A 46 -2.95 -13.51 -11.61
C GLU A 46 -3.72 -12.49 -10.79
N ILE A 47 -3.64 -12.58 -9.45
CA ILE A 47 -4.24 -11.59 -8.54
C ILE A 47 -3.58 -10.22 -8.76
N LEU A 48 -2.24 -10.18 -8.85
CA LEU A 48 -1.49 -8.96 -9.14
C LEU A 48 -1.91 -8.31 -10.46
N ASP A 49 -2.15 -9.09 -11.51
CA ASP A 49 -2.63 -8.54 -12.78
C ASP A 49 -4.06 -7.97 -12.67
N GLN A 50 -4.93 -8.60 -11.87
CA GLN A 50 -6.30 -8.11 -11.63
C GLN A 50 -6.29 -6.81 -10.82
N GLU A 51 -5.48 -6.75 -9.76
CA GLU A 51 -5.33 -5.56 -8.92
C GLU A 51 -4.64 -4.41 -9.67
N LEU A 52 -3.68 -4.72 -10.54
CA LEU A 52 -3.07 -3.69 -11.38
C LEU A 52 -4.14 -3.01 -12.26
N ILE A 53 -5.07 -3.78 -12.83
CA ILE A 53 -6.16 -3.21 -13.63
C ILE A 53 -7.09 -2.35 -12.77
N SER A 54 -7.46 -2.78 -11.56
CA SER A 54 -8.35 -2.00 -10.68
C SER A 54 -7.70 -0.69 -10.25
N ILE A 55 -6.43 -0.73 -9.84
CA ILE A 55 -5.66 0.44 -9.41
C ILE A 55 -5.50 1.46 -10.54
N LEU A 56 -5.28 1.02 -11.79
CA LEU A 56 -5.17 1.93 -12.94
C LEU A 56 -6.51 2.46 -13.43
N GLU A 57 -7.62 1.77 -13.15
CA GLU A 57 -8.96 2.21 -13.53
C GLU A 57 -9.39 3.47 -12.76
N GLU A 58 -9.01 3.59 -11.48
CA GLU A 58 -9.37 4.73 -10.62
C GLU A 58 -8.82 6.08 -11.15
N PRO A 59 -7.50 6.27 -11.36
CA PRO A 59 -6.95 7.51 -11.89
C PRO A 59 -7.47 7.83 -13.29
N LEU A 60 -7.72 6.82 -14.14
CA LEU A 60 -8.29 7.04 -15.47
C LEU A 60 -9.72 7.59 -15.36
N ASN A 61 -10.55 7.01 -14.52
CA ASN A 61 -11.91 7.51 -14.30
C ASN A 61 -11.90 8.94 -13.72
N SER A 62 -10.97 9.27 -12.82
CA SER A 62 -10.81 10.63 -12.27
C SER A 62 -10.26 11.64 -13.30
N ALA A 63 -9.34 11.23 -14.17
CA ALA A 63 -8.83 12.10 -15.23
C ALA A 63 -9.93 12.45 -16.25
N PHE A 64 -10.79 11.48 -16.58
CA PHE A 64 -11.90 11.68 -17.50
C PHE A 64 -13.16 12.23 -16.85
N SER A 65 -13.27 12.33 -15.52
CA SER A 65 -14.45 12.92 -14.88
C SER A 65 -14.57 14.43 -15.13
N LEU A 66 -13.46 15.10 -15.46
CA LEU A 66 -13.43 16.52 -15.87
C LEU A 66 -13.93 16.73 -17.30
N GLN A 67 -13.96 15.67 -18.12
CA GLN A 67 -14.35 15.70 -19.53
C GLN A 67 -15.75 15.09 -19.67
N LYS A 68 -16.75 15.84 -20.19
CA LYS A 68 -18.15 15.42 -20.47
C LYS A 68 -18.55 14.03 -19.90
N THR A 69 -19.14 14.03 -18.70
CA THR A 69 -19.57 12.86 -17.90
C THR A 69 -20.39 11.80 -18.66
N ASN A 70 -21.07 12.18 -19.74
CA ASN A 70 -21.85 11.27 -20.59
C ASN A 70 -20.99 10.29 -21.41
N PHE A 71 -19.74 10.61 -21.73
CA PHE A 71 -18.88 9.71 -22.51
C PHE A 71 -18.26 8.61 -21.64
N LEU A 72 -17.78 8.98 -20.44
CA LEU A 72 -17.14 8.05 -19.50
C LEU A 72 -18.12 6.99 -18.98
N SER A 73 -19.31 7.42 -18.57
CA SER A 73 -20.35 6.51 -18.07
C SER A 73 -20.84 5.52 -19.12
N LYS A 74 -20.96 5.95 -20.37
CA LYS A 74 -21.39 5.10 -21.50
C LYS A 74 -20.31 4.09 -21.93
N ASN A 75 -19.04 4.48 -21.87
CA ASN A 75 -17.91 3.69 -22.40
C ASN A 75 -17.05 3.03 -21.32
N LYS A 76 -17.53 2.89 -20.08
CA LYS A 76 -16.76 2.29 -18.97
C LYS A 76 -16.18 0.91 -19.32
N HIS A 77 -16.97 0.05 -19.95
CA HIS A 77 -16.55 -1.28 -20.37
C HIS A 77 -15.49 -1.25 -21.49
N GLU A 78 -15.60 -0.30 -22.41
CA GLU A 78 -14.62 -0.10 -23.49
C GLU A 78 -13.28 0.37 -22.92
N ILE A 79 -13.31 1.34 -21.99
CA ILE A 79 -12.10 1.89 -21.36
C ILE A 79 -11.37 0.79 -20.58
N ARG A 80 -12.11 0.00 -19.79
CA ARG A 80 -11.54 -1.14 -19.06
C ARG A 80 -10.95 -2.19 -19.99
N ALA A 81 -11.63 -2.51 -21.10
CA ALA A 81 -11.14 -3.48 -22.08
C ALA A 81 -9.88 -2.98 -22.82
N VAL A 82 -9.82 -1.68 -23.16
CA VAL A 82 -8.62 -1.05 -23.74
C VAL A 82 -7.45 -1.09 -22.76
N LEU A 83 -7.68 -0.74 -21.49
CA LEU A 83 -6.67 -0.83 -20.44
C LEU A 83 -6.16 -2.28 -20.28
N GLN A 84 -7.07 -3.24 -20.17
CA GLN A 84 -6.73 -4.65 -20.06
C GLN A 84 -5.94 -5.14 -21.29
N SER A 85 -6.35 -4.73 -22.49
CA SER A 85 -5.64 -5.02 -23.74
C SER A 85 -4.22 -4.47 -23.71
N LEU A 86 -4.06 -3.19 -23.36
CA LEU A 86 -2.75 -2.54 -23.27
C LEU A 86 -1.83 -3.27 -22.27
N LEU A 87 -2.34 -3.55 -21.08
CA LEU A 87 -1.57 -4.19 -20.00
C LEU A 87 -1.20 -5.63 -20.29
N ILE A 88 -2.03 -6.37 -21.04
CA ILE A 88 -1.72 -7.76 -21.40
C ILE A 88 -0.84 -7.81 -22.65
N PHE A 89 -1.20 -7.13 -23.75
CA PHE A 89 -0.52 -7.29 -25.03
C PHE A 89 0.90 -6.71 -25.04
N ILE A 90 1.13 -5.55 -24.45
CA ILE A 90 2.48 -4.92 -24.45
C ILE A 90 3.54 -5.85 -23.85
N PRO A 91 3.41 -6.33 -22.60
CA PRO A 91 4.45 -7.15 -21.98
C PRO A 91 4.49 -8.57 -22.55
N LEU A 92 3.37 -9.10 -23.05
CA LEU A 92 3.29 -10.45 -23.62
C LEU A 92 3.97 -10.54 -25.00
N LEU A 93 3.84 -9.50 -25.82
CA LEU A 93 4.50 -9.37 -27.13
C LEU A 93 5.96 -8.91 -27.01
N SER A 94 6.32 -8.28 -25.90
CA SER A 94 7.71 -7.92 -25.59
C SER A 94 8.60 -9.15 -25.42
N LYS A 95 9.92 -8.93 -25.44
CA LYS A 95 10.94 -9.99 -25.29
C LYS A 95 10.82 -10.83 -24.00
N LYS A 96 10.06 -10.36 -23.01
CA LYS A 96 9.87 -11.00 -21.70
C LYS A 96 8.83 -12.13 -21.70
N HIS A 97 7.90 -12.14 -22.68
CA HIS A 97 6.86 -13.17 -22.84
C HIS A 97 6.13 -13.52 -21.52
N ALA A 98 5.70 -12.49 -20.79
CA ALA A 98 5.06 -12.62 -19.47
C ALA A 98 4.20 -11.39 -19.19
N THR A 99 3.09 -11.53 -18.45
CA THR A 99 2.32 -10.38 -17.95
C THR A 99 3.08 -9.63 -16.86
N TYR A 100 2.59 -8.46 -16.44
CA TYR A 100 3.29 -7.65 -15.42
C TYR A 100 3.35 -8.36 -14.06
N GLY A 101 2.25 -8.94 -13.59
CA GLY A 101 2.21 -9.73 -12.36
C GLY A 101 3.13 -10.96 -12.45
N GLN A 102 3.21 -11.60 -13.61
CA GLN A 102 4.14 -12.70 -13.84
C GLN A 102 5.60 -12.24 -13.79
N GLN A 103 5.94 -11.07 -14.35
CA GLN A 103 7.29 -10.52 -14.27
C GLN A 103 7.72 -10.24 -12.84
N ILE A 104 6.84 -9.66 -12.02
CA ILE A 104 7.10 -9.40 -10.59
C ILE A 104 7.37 -10.72 -9.86
N GLN A 105 6.60 -11.76 -10.20
CA GLN A 105 6.73 -13.09 -9.64
C GLN A 105 7.82 -13.94 -10.33
N ASN A 106 8.65 -13.36 -11.21
CA ASN A 106 9.74 -14.03 -11.92
C ASN A 106 9.28 -15.25 -12.76
N LEU A 107 8.09 -15.16 -13.34
CA LEU A 107 7.43 -16.15 -14.18
C LEU A 107 7.46 -15.72 -15.65
N THR A 108 7.63 -16.68 -16.56
CA THR A 108 7.65 -16.47 -18.00
C THR A 108 7.06 -17.67 -18.76
N PHE A 109 6.52 -17.41 -19.95
CA PHE A 109 6.10 -18.44 -20.88
C PHE A 109 7.29 -18.96 -21.71
N GLY A 110 7.11 -20.14 -22.32
CA GLY A 110 8.13 -20.74 -23.18
C GLY A 110 8.45 -19.88 -24.42
N ASN A 111 9.73 -19.71 -24.73
CA ASN A 111 10.19 -18.98 -25.91
C ASN A 111 10.22 -19.90 -27.15
N SER A 112 9.09 -20.06 -27.83
CA SER A 112 8.99 -20.77 -29.11
C SER A 112 8.12 -19.99 -30.11
N ARG A 113 8.42 -20.07 -31.41
CA ARG A 113 7.66 -19.37 -32.46
C ARG A 113 6.17 -19.72 -32.42
N LYS A 114 5.84 -21.01 -32.25
CA LYS A 114 4.45 -21.47 -32.08
C LYS A 114 3.82 -20.91 -30.81
N THR A 115 4.59 -20.87 -29.72
CA THR A 115 4.13 -20.31 -28.44
C THR A 115 3.85 -18.81 -28.53
N ARG A 116 4.61 -18.02 -29.30
CA ARG A 116 4.32 -16.59 -29.51
C ARG A 116 2.96 -16.34 -30.16
N TYR A 117 2.63 -17.12 -31.19
CA TYR A 117 1.31 -17.04 -31.82
C TYR A 117 0.20 -17.47 -30.84
N LEU A 118 0.40 -18.56 -30.10
CA LEU A 118 -0.54 -19.02 -29.07
C LEU A 118 -0.70 -18.00 -27.93
N LEU A 119 0.35 -17.26 -27.56
CA LEU A 119 0.30 -16.20 -26.57
C LEU A 119 -0.53 -15.01 -27.05
N TYR A 120 -0.41 -14.64 -28.32
CA TYR A 120 -1.27 -13.60 -28.90
C TYR A 120 -2.74 -14.02 -28.88
N LEU A 121 -3.05 -15.25 -29.31
CA LEU A 121 -4.40 -15.80 -29.22
C LEU A 121 -4.91 -15.86 -27.78
N TYR A 122 -4.07 -16.28 -26.84
CA TYR A 122 -4.39 -16.31 -25.42
C TYR A 122 -4.75 -14.91 -24.90
N GLY A 123 -3.93 -13.90 -25.16
CA GLY A 123 -4.22 -12.51 -24.80
C GLY A 123 -5.53 -12.01 -25.44
N LEU A 124 -5.76 -12.32 -26.72
CA LEU A 124 -6.99 -11.97 -27.42
C LEU A 124 -8.21 -12.64 -26.81
N THR A 125 -8.13 -13.92 -26.45
CA THR A 125 -9.23 -14.65 -25.79
C THR A 125 -9.51 -14.15 -24.38
N LEU A 126 -8.49 -13.71 -23.64
CA LEU A 126 -8.66 -13.13 -22.31
C LEU A 126 -9.42 -11.81 -22.37
N VAL A 127 -8.98 -10.90 -23.24
CA VAL A 127 -9.59 -9.56 -23.39
C VAL A 127 -10.98 -9.67 -23.99
N SER A 128 -11.15 -10.46 -25.05
CA SER A 128 -12.47 -10.64 -25.66
C SER A 128 -13.42 -11.39 -24.75
N GLY A 129 -12.94 -12.39 -24.00
CA GLY A 129 -13.74 -13.14 -23.04
C GLY A 129 -14.31 -12.26 -21.93
N THR A 130 -13.49 -11.43 -21.29
CA THR A 130 -13.97 -10.53 -20.22
C THR A 130 -14.91 -9.45 -20.77
N TYR A 131 -14.58 -8.86 -21.90
CA TYR A 131 -15.41 -7.84 -22.55
C TYR A 131 -16.77 -8.39 -23.01
N LEU A 132 -16.77 -9.52 -23.72
CA LEU A 132 -18.00 -10.19 -24.18
C LEU A 132 -18.83 -10.69 -23.02
N TRP A 133 -18.22 -11.16 -21.93
CA TRP A 133 -18.95 -11.57 -20.73
C TRP A 133 -19.68 -10.37 -20.12
N GLN A 134 -18.98 -9.26 -19.90
CA GLN A 134 -19.57 -8.04 -19.32
C GLN A 134 -20.71 -7.48 -20.17
N LYS A 135 -20.52 -7.40 -21.49
CA LYS A 135 -21.54 -6.92 -22.43
C LYS A 135 -22.68 -7.94 -22.63
N GLY A 136 -22.37 -9.23 -22.65
CA GLY A 136 -23.35 -10.31 -22.81
C GLY A 136 -24.30 -10.39 -21.63
N THR A 137 -23.81 -10.25 -20.40
CA THR A 137 -24.67 -10.28 -19.21
C THR A 137 -25.69 -9.15 -19.17
N SER A 138 -25.40 -7.97 -19.73
CA SER A 138 -26.39 -6.88 -19.77
C SER A 138 -27.52 -7.13 -20.76
N PHE A 139 -27.26 -7.84 -21.86
CA PHE A 139 -28.28 -8.17 -22.86
C PHE A 139 -29.05 -9.47 -22.54
N ILE A 140 -28.42 -10.41 -21.83
CA ILE A 140 -28.96 -11.76 -21.60
C ILE A 140 -29.68 -11.86 -20.24
N SER A 141 -29.62 -10.82 -19.40
CA SER A 141 -30.22 -10.81 -18.05
C SER A 141 -31.72 -11.10 -18.02
N GLU A 142 -32.45 -10.91 -19.12
CA GLU A 142 -33.89 -11.20 -19.21
C GLU A 142 -34.21 -12.69 -19.43
N LYS A 143 -33.22 -13.53 -19.77
CA LYS A 143 -33.42 -14.97 -20.03
C LYS A 143 -32.58 -15.82 -19.08
N LYS A 144 -33.23 -16.74 -18.36
CA LYS A 144 -32.61 -17.77 -17.47
C LYS A 144 -31.50 -18.64 -18.11
N TRP A 145 -31.28 -18.50 -19.42
CA TRP A 145 -30.28 -19.21 -20.20
C TRP A 145 -28.82 -18.87 -19.81
N ALA A 146 -28.56 -17.73 -19.16
CA ALA A 146 -27.22 -17.39 -18.66
C ALA A 146 -26.75 -18.22 -17.46
N GLU A 147 -27.67 -18.87 -16.73
CA GLU A 147 -27.31 -19.63 -15.52
C GLU A 147 -26.57 -20.93 -15.83
N PHE A 148 -26.95 -21.64 -16.89
CA PHE A 148 -26.34 -22.91 -17.25
C PHE A 148 -24.85 -22.79 -17.65
N PRO A 149 -24.47 -21.93 -18.63
CA PRO A 149 -23.07 -21.81 -19.04
C PRO A 149 -22.19 -21.23 -17.93
N SER A 150 -22.71 -20.34 -17.08
CA SER A 150 -21.95 -19.82 -15.94
C SER A 150 -21.68 -20.88 -14.87
N LYS A 151 -22.67 -21.74 -14.56
CA LYS A 151 -22.49 -22.89 -13.65
C LYS A 151 -21.50 -23.90 -14.22
N LEU A 152 -21.60 -24.22 -15.52
CA LEU A 152 -20.69 -25.14 -16.19
C LEU A 152 -19.24 -24.61 -16.21
N TRP A 153 -19.05 -23.32 -16.55
CA TRP A 153 -17.73 -22.69 -16.52
C TRP A 153 -17.10 -22.71 -15.14
N LYS A 154 -17.89 -22.41 -14.09
CA LYS A 154 -17.44 -22.51 -12.68
C LYS A 154 -17.07 -23.95 -12.30
N ALA A 155 -17.83 -24.95 -12.72
CA ALA A 155 -17.50 -26.34 -12.45
C ALA A 155 -16.19 -26.76 -13.14
N LEU A 156 -16.01 -26.38 -14.41
CA LEU A 156 -14.76 -26.63 -15.14
C LEU A 156 -13.58 -25.88 -14.51
N SER A 157 -13.77 -24.64 -14.04
CA SER A 157 -12.70 -23.87 -13.42
C SER A 157 -12.29 -24.46 -12.08
N LEU A 158 -13.25 -24.92 -11.27
CA LEU A 158 -12.98 -25.67 -10.03
C LEU A 158 -12.23 -26.97 -10.30
N LEU A 159 -12.64 -27.74 -11.31
CA LEU A 159 -11.93 -28.96 -11.69
C LEU A 159 -10.49 -28.65 -12.17
N ASN A 160 -10.31 -27.59 -12.95
CA ASN A 160 -8.98 -27.14 -13.35
C ASN A 160 -8.14 -26.73 -12.15
N LEU A 161 -8.72 -26.01 -11.19
CA LEU A 161 -8.05 -25.58 -9.96
C LEU A 161 -7.62 -26.79 -9.12
N LEU A 162 -8.47 -27.79 -8.91
CA LEU A 162 -8.11 -29.01 -8.19
C LEU A 162 -6.94 -29.75 -8.87
N LEU A 163 -7.01 -29.89 -10.19
CA LEU A 163 -5.93 -30.49 -10.97
C LEU A 163 -4.65 -29.64 -10.96
N PHE A 164 -4.77 -28.31 -10.85
CA PHE A 164 -3.64 -27.40 -10.70
C PHE A 164 -3.00 -27.53 -9.32
N ILE A 165 -3.79 -27.63 -8.25
CA ILE A 165 -3.27 -27.84 -6.90
C ILE A 165 -2.51 -29.17 -6.82
N SER A 166 -2.98 -30.22 -7.49
CA SER A 166 -2.29 -31.50 -7.56
C SER A 166 -1.01 -31.45 -8.43
N ASN A 167 -1.09 -30.93 -9.67
CA ASN A 167 0.00 -31.02 -10.66
C ASN A 167 0.92 -29.78 -10.75
N GLY A 168 0.44 -28.59 -10.41
CA GLY A 168 1.16 -27.30 -10.48
C GLY A 168 1.46 -26.77 -11.89
N LYS A 169 0.85 -27.31 -12.95
CA LYS A 169 1.23 -27.03 -14.35
C LYS A 169 0.50 -25.84 -14.98
N TYR A 170 -0.83 -25.84 -14.98
CA TYR A 170 -1.69 -24.88 -15.69
C TYR A 170 -2.61 -24.18 -14.68
N LYS A 171 -2.52 -22.85 -14.51
CA LYS A 171 -3.33 -22.17 -13.48
C LYS A 171 -4.76 -21.89 -13.95
N SER A 172 -4.94 -21.62 -15.25
CA SER A 172 -6.26 -21.35 -15.85
C SER A 172 -6.67 -22.40 -16.88
N LEU A 173 -7.98 -22.50 -17.13
CA LEU A 173 -8.53 -23.33 -18.21
C LEU A 173 -7.98 -22.92 -19.58
N LEU A 174 -7.85 -21.61 -19.81
CA LEU A 174 -7.33 -21.07 -21.06
C LEU A 174 -5.88 -21.50 -21.27
N GLU A 175 -5.04 -21.43 -20.24
CA GLU A 175 -3.67 -21.94 -20.33
C GLU A 175 -3.61 -23.44 -20.64
N ARG A 176 -4.57 -24.22 -20.11
CA ARG A 176 -4.67 -25.65 -20.42
C ARG A 176 -5.06 -25.90 -21.88
N ILE A 177 -6.06 -25.17 -22.40
CA ILE A 177 -6.51 -25.28 -23.79
C ILE A 177 -5.39 -24.92 -24.76
N PHE A 178 -4.67 -23.83 -24.49
CA PHE A 178 -3.54 -23.39 -25.33
C PHE A 178 -2.23 -24.13 -25.02
N GLY A 179 -2.19 -25.00 -24.01
CA GLY A 179 -1.01 -25.75 -23.60
C GLY A 179 0.15 -24.89 -23.10
N LEU A 180 -0.14 -23.67 -22.62
CA LEU A 180 0.85 -22.71 -22.15
C LEU A 180 1.30 -23.04 -20.73
N LYS A 181 2.60 -23.26 -20.54
CA LYS A 181 3.19 -23.62 -19.24
C LYS A 181 3.99 -22.44 -18.69
N LEU A 182 3.68 -22.04 -17.46
CA LEU A 182 4.43 -21.02 -16.73
C LEU A 182 5.69 -21.61 -16.10
N ARG A 183 6.82 -20.97 -16.35
CA ARG A 183 8.16 -21.38 -15.86
C ARG A 183 8.81 -20.22 -15.12
N PHE A 184 9.67 -20.52 -14.16
CA PHE A 184 10.52 -19.50 -13.55
C PHE A 184 11.61 -19.07 -14.52
N LEU A 185 11.80 -17.76 -14.66
CA LEU A 185 12.87 -17.20 -15.49
C LEU A 185 14.24 -17.43 -14.82
N LYS A 186 14.29 -17.29 -13.49
CA LYS A 186 15.48 -17.59 -12.67
C LYS A 186 15.10 -18.45 -11.45
N PRO A 187 15.34 -19.77 -11.45
CA PRO A 187 14.87 -20.66 -10.37
C PRO A 187 15.48 -20.34 -9.00
N MET A 188 16.65 -19.71 -8.96
CA MET A 188 17.37 -19.36 -7.71
C MET A 188 16.76 -18.18 -6.93
N MET A 189 15.74 -17.49 -7.49
CA MET A 189 15.13 -16.30 -6.90
C MET A 189 13.84 -16.59 -6.13
N LEU A 190 13.41 -17.86 -6.04
CA LEU A 190 12.15 -18.26 -5.38
C LEU A 190 12.10 -17.92 -3.88
N HIS A 191 13.23 -17.56 -3.27
CA HIS A 191 13.35 -17.35 -1.83
C HIS A 191 14.20 -16.13 -1.43
N SER A 192 14.34 -15.14 -2.30
CA SER A 192 14.63 -13.77 -1.85
C SER A 192 13.37 -12.92 -1.98
N VAL A 193 12.22 -13.49 -1.61
CA VAL A 193 11.05 -12.70 -1.25
C VAL A 193 11.53 -11.74 -0.18
N SER A 194 11.25 -10.46 -0.37
CA SER A 194 11.76 -9.33 0.40
C SER A 194 11.37 -9.40 1.88
N PHE A 195 12.02 -10.29 2.62
CA PHE A 195 11.94 -10.33 4.08
C PHE A 195 12.26 -8.96 4.66
N GLU A 196 13.14 -8.19 4.01
CA GLU A 196 13.43 -6.83 4.46
C GLU A 196 12.18 -5.93 4.47
N PHE A 197 11.38 -5.91 3.39
CA PHE A 197 10.19 -5.06 3.33
C PHE A 197 9.06 -5.61 4.21
N MET A 198 8.84 -6.92 4.22
CA MET A 198 7.83 -7.55 5.09
C MET A 198 8.17 -7.35 6.57
N ASN A 199 9.43 -7.55 6.96
CA ASN A 199 9.86 -7.38 8.35
C ASN A 199 9.77 -5.91 8.77
N ARG A 200 10.12 -4.95 7.90
CA ARG A 200 9.94 -3.52 8.19
C ARG A 200 8.47 -3.18 8.44
N GLN A 201 7.54 -3.74 7.65
CA GLN A 201 6.10 -3.52 7.84
C GLN A 201 5.58 -4.16 9.13
N ILE A 202 5.98 -5.39 9.46
CA ILE A 202 5.60 -6.06 10.71
C ILE A 202 6.11 -5.28 11.91
N VAL A 203 7.39 -4.86 11.89
CA VAL A 203 7.99 -4.07 12.97
C VAL A 203 7.28 -2.74 13.13
N TRP A 204 7.01 -2.03 12.02
CA TRP A 204 6.32 -0.75 12.07
C TRP A 204 4.90 -0.88 12.61
N ASN A 205 4.14 -1.86 12.12
CA ASN A 205 2.78 -2.11 12.57
C ASN A 205 2.75 -2.43 14.08
N ALA A 206 3.59 -3.38 14.53
CA ALA A 206 3.69 -3.73 15.95
C ALA A 206 4.12 -2.54 16.82
N PHE A 207 5.04 -1.70 16.31
CA PHE A 207 5.46 -0.49 16.99
C PHE A 207 4.32 0.52 17.14
N THR A 208 3.51 0.72 16.10
CA THR A 208 2.36 1.64 16.16
C THR A 208 1.24 1.12 17.06
N GLU A 209 0.99 -0.18 17.06
CA GLU A 209 0.02 -0.83 17.94
C GLU A 209 0.43 -0.66 19.41
N PHE A 210 1.72 -0.87 19.72
CA PHE A 210 2.27 -0.62 21.04
C PHE A 210 2.17 0.87 21.45
N LEU A 211 2.46 1.80 20.54
CA LEU A 211 2.36 3.23 20.81
C LEU A 211 0.92 3.66 21.10
N MET A 212 -0.07 3.07 20.41
CA MET A 212 -1.48 3.36 20.66
C MET A 212 -1.93 2.96 22.07
N PHE A 213 -1.29 1.97 22.69
CA PHE A 213 -1.50 1.64 24.11
C PHE A 213 -0.71 2.56 25.06
N ILE A 214 0.49 2.98 24.69
CA ILE A 214 1.31 3.88 25.52
C ILE A 214 0.75 5.30 25.56
N VAL A 215 0.35 5.85 24.42
CA VAL A 215 -0.03 7.27 24.31
C VAL A 215 -1.16 7.63 25.29
N PRO A 216 -2.24 6.84 25.44
CA PRO A 216 -3.28 7.10 26.44
C PRO A 216 -2.81 6.95 27.89
N LEU A 217 -1.80 6.13 28.16
CA LEU A 217 -1.22 5.95 29.51
C LEU A 217 -0.30 7.11 29.89
N LEU A 218 0.18 7.89 28.91
CA LEU A 218 1.03 9.05 29.16
C LEU A 218 0.16 10.29 29.41
N ASN A 219 0.39 10.94 30.55
CA ASN A 219 -0.18 12.25 30.82
C ASN A 219 0.57 13.31 29.98
N VAL A 220 0.13 13.48 28.72
CA VAL A 220 0.73 14.38 27.71
C VAL A 220 1.03 15.78 28.25
N PRO A 221 0.14 16.47 28.99
CA PRO A 221 0.47 17.82 29.48
C PRO A 221 1.57 17.83 30.56
N LYS A 222 1.65 16.81 31.42
CA LYS A 222 2.76 16.69 32.40
C LYS A 222 4.09 16.37 31.72
N LEU A 223 4.06 15.52 30.70
CA LEU A 223 5.25 15.15 29.93
C LEU A 223 5.76 16.35 29.12
N TYR A 224 4.86 17.05 28.43
CA TYR A 224 5.19 18.25 27.64
C TYR A 224 5.84 19.33 28.49
N THR A 225 5.23 19.68 29.63
CA THR A 225 5.79 20.67 30.56
C THR A 225 7.16 20.22 31.06
N THR A 226 7.31 18.98 31.50
CA THR A 226 8.61 18.45 32.00
C THR A 226 9.70 18.46 30.93
N ILE A 227 9.38 18.09 29.68
CA ILE A 227 10.33 18.13 28.56
C ILE A 227 10.74 19.57 28.27
N VAL A 228 9.78 20.49 28.14
CA VAL A 228 10.05 21.91 27.86
C VAL A 228 10.90 22.54 28.96
N TYR A 229 10.61 22.26 30.24
CA TYR A 229 11.43 22.77 31.35
C TYR A 229 12.87 22.23 31.29
N LYS A 230 13.05 20.92 31.04
CA LYS A 230 14.38 20.30 30.95
C LYS A 230 15.17 20.74 29.72
N THR A 231 14.54 20.83 28.54
CA THR A 231 15.23 21.27 27.31
C THR A 231 15.62 22.74 27.38
N ARG A 232 14.78 23.60 27.94
CA ARG A 232 15.11 25.02 28.16
C ARG A 232 16.22 25.21 29.19
N SER A 233 16.18 24.46 30.28
CA SER A 233 17.26 24.46 31.28
C SER A 233 18.59 24.00 30.69
N LEU A 234 18.56 23.02 29.76
CA LEU A 234 19.75 22.52 29.07
C LEU A 234 20.27 23.53 28.01
N MET A 235 19.39 24.29 27.37
CA MET A 235 19.74 25.38 26.45
C MET A 235 20.05 26.72 27.13
N GLY A 236 20.06 26.79 28.47
CA GLY A 236 20.34 28.03 29.22
C GLY A 236 19.28 29.12 29.08
N LEU A 237 18.08 28.77 28.61
CA LEU A 237 16.96 29.69 28.46
C LEU A 237 16.23 29.88 29.80
N LYS A 238 15.78 31.11 30.09
CA LYS A 238 14.99 31.40 31.30
C LYS A 238 13.75 30.49 31.36
N PRO A 239 13.38 30.00 32.56
CA PRO A 239 12.16 29.22 32.74
C PRO A 239 10.96 30.04 32.28
N ILE A 240 9.93 29.36 31.75
CA ILE A 240 8.65 29.99 31.44
C ILE A 240 8.04 30.40 32.79
N ALA A 241 8.17 31.67 33.15
CA ALA A 241 7.58 32.23 34.34
C ALA A 241 6.08 32.43 34.07
N VAL A 242 5.26 31.49 34.50
CA VAL A 242 3.81 31.73 34.61
C VAL A 242 3.62 32.65 35.81
N ASN A 243 3.04 33.83 35.56
CA ASN A 243 2.79 34.79 36.62
C ASN A 243 1.72 34.21 37.57
N LYS A 244 2.07 34.00 38.84
CA LYS A 244 1.21 33.28 39.81
C LYS A 244 -0.13 34.00 39.99
N ASP A 245 -0.11 35.31 39.89
CA ASP A 245 -1.30 36.15 40.01
C ASP A 245 -2.30 35.84 38.88
N VAL A 246 -1.81 35.60 37.67
CA VAL A 246 -2.63 35.24 36.49
C VAL A 246 -3.14 33.79 36.57
N ALA A 247 -2.37 32.88 37.15
CA ALA A 247 -2.75 31.48 37.31
C ALA A 247 -3.78 31.24 38.44
N ALA A 248 -3.93 32.19 39.36
CA ALA A 248 -4.89 32.14 40.46
C ALA A 248 -6.25 32.81 40.14
N LEU A 249 -6.42 33.35 38.92
CA LEU A 249 -7.67 33.97 38.50
C LEU A 249 -8.79 32.93 38.30
N PRO A 250 -10.03 33.24 38.68
CA PRO A 250 -11.21 32.43 38.33
C PRO A 250 -11.41 32.33 36.81
N ASP A 251 -11.95 31.19 36.34
CA ASP A 251 -12.15 30.86 34.91
C ASP A 251 -13.04 31.85 34.13
N GLU A 252 -13.80 32.69 34.83
CA GLU A 252 -14.71 33.68 34.24
C GLU A 252 -14.03 35.01 33.87
N ILE A 253 -12.79 35.23 34.31
CA ILE A 253 -12.08 36.50 34.13
C ILE A 253 -11.01 36.36 33.06
N CYS A 254 -10.98 37.31 32.15
CA CYS A 254 -10.01 37.35 31.07
C CYS A 254 -8.59 37.70 31.54
N PRO A 255 -7.58 36.83 31.35
CA PRO A 255 -6.21 37.12 31.74
C PRO A 255 -5.59 38.32 31.02
N LYS A 256 -5.91 38.52 29.74
CA LYS A 256 -5.36 39.62 28.93
C LYS A 256 -5.92 40.98 29.34
N CYS A 257 -7.24 41.09 29.45
CA CYS A 257 -7.91 42.29 29.94
C CYS A 257 -7.41 42.67 31.34
N TYR A 258 -7.23 41.68 32.23
CA TYR A 258 -6.66 41.89 33.55
C TYR A 258 -5.24 42.49 33.50
N LEU A 259 -4.38 41.96 32.63
CA LEU A 259 -3.01 42.46 32.48
C LEU A 259 -2.94 43.85 31.82
N ASP A 260 -3.80 44.13 30.84
CA ASP A 260 -3.87 45.43 30.17
C ASP A 260 -4.44 46.51 31.12
N ASP A 261 -5.43 46.16 31.95
CA ASP A 261 -5.96 47.03 33.01
C ASP A 261 -4.91 47.26 34.11
N LEU A 262 -4.16 46.23 34.49
CA LEU A 262 -3.07 46.35 35.47
C LEU A 262 -1.93 47.26 34.94
N ALA A 263 -1.57 47.12 33.66
CA ALA A 263 -0.52 47.90 33.02
C ALA A 263 -0.92 49.36 32.79
N SER A 264 -2.20 49.62 32.53
CA SER A 264 -2.75 50.98 32.39
C SER A 264 -3.00 51.68 33.74
N SER A 265 -2.92 50.95 34.85
CA SER A 265 -3.22 51.46 36.20
C SER A 265 -2.02 51.53 37.15
N GLU A 266 -1.00 52.33 36.84
CA GLU A 266 -0.05 52.78 37.89
C GLU A 266 -0.73 53.68 38.95
N GLN A 267 -1.96 54.16 38.70
CA GLN A 267 -2.68 55.09 39.60
C GLN A 267 -4.02 54.56 40.15
N ALA A 268 -4.52 53.40 39.74
CA ALA A 268 -5.75 52.85 40.30
C ALA A 268 -5.43 51.72 41.29
N LYS A 269 -5.55 52.06 42.57
CA LYS A 269 -5.28 51.18 43.72
C LYS A 269 -6.35 50.09 43.84
N TYR A 270 -6.39 49.11 42.94
CA TYR A 270 -7.31 47.97 43.05
C TYR A 270 -6.76 46.95 44.05
N LYS A 271 -7.29 46.98 45.27
CA LYS A 271 -6.84 46.15 46.40
C LYS A 271 -7.59 44.81 46.53
N SER A 272 -8.55 44.51 45.66
CA SER A 272 -9.37 43.30 45.77
C SER A 272 -9.86 42.80 44.42
N VAL A 273 -9.82 41.48 44.24
CA VAL A 273 -10.33 40.73 43.07
C VAL A 273 -11.81 41.06 42.79
N ASP A 274 -12.59 41.36 43.83
CA ASP A 274 -14.00 41.76 43.73
C ASP A 274 -14.24 43.14 43.10
N ALA A 275 -13.24 44.03 43.06
CA ALA A 275 -13.37 45.35 42.44
C ALA A 275 -13.08 45.34 40.93
N ILE A 276 -12.54 44.23 40.41
CA ILE A 276 -12.15 44.04 39.01
C ILE A 276 -13.29 43.34 38.20
N SER A 277 -14.51 43.32 38.73
CA SER A 277 -15.45 42.22 38.48
C SER A 277 -16.59 42.47 37.47
N LYS A 278 -16.48 43.42 36.52
CA LYS A 278 -17.50 43.56 35.44
C LYS A 278 -16.96 43.78 34.03
N SER A 279 -15.88 44.54 33.85
CA SER A 279 -15.35 44.85 32.51
C SER A 279 -14.65 43.68 31.83
N CYS A 280 -13.92 42.86 32.59
CA CYS A 280 -13.08 41.79 32.06
C CYS A 280 -13.71 40.39 32.10
N ARG A 281 -15.02 40.27 32.34
CA ARG A 281 -15.70 38.96 32.33
C ARG A 281 -15.81 38.45 30.90
N ALA A 282 -15.34 37.22 30.65
CA ALA A 282 -15.36 36.65 29.31
C ALA A 282 -16.81 36.36 28.88
N ALA A 283 -17.39 37.21 28.03
CA ALA A 283 -18.75 37.03 27.53
C ALA A 283 -18.88 35.85 26.54
N VAL A 284 -17.80 35.56 25.80
CA VAL A 284 -17.70 34.42 24.87
C VAL A 284 -16.29 33.80 25.02
N PRO A 285 -16.09 32.86 25.94
CA PRO A 285 -14.79 32.22 26.12
C PRO A 285 -14.46 31.32 24.91
N PHE A 286 -13.34 31.59 24.25
CA PHE A 286 -12.76 30.69 23.24
C PHE A 286 -11.82 29.72 23.94
N VAL A 287 -12.22 28.45 24.04
CA VAL A 287 -11.40 27.40 24.64
C VAL A 287 -10.55 26.76 23.55
N THR A 288 -9.24 26.83 23.71
CA THR A 288 -8.28 26.16 22.81
C THR A 288 -8.15 24.67 23.17
N ASP A 289 -7.63 23.86 22.25
CA ASP A 289 -7.40 22.41 22.46
C ASP A 289 -6.46 22.11 23.64
N CYS A 290 -5.68 23.10 24.10
CA CYS A 290 -4.87 23.00 25.31
C CYS A 290 -5.62 23.37 26.60
N GLY A 291 -6.93 23.60 26.55
CA GLY A 291 -7.81 23.89 27.70
C GLY A 291 -7.76 25.33 28.21
N HIS A 292 -6.99 26.21 27.55
CA HIS A 292 -6.88 27.60 27.97
C HIS A 292 -8.02 28.44 27.38
N ILE A 293 -8.66 29.23 28.25
CA ILE A 293 -9.73 30.16 27.91
C ILE A 293 -9.12 31.48 27.45
N TYR A 294 -9.37 31.84 26.20
CA TYR A 294 -9.02 33.14 25.64
C TYR A 294 -10.28 33.98 25.45
N CYS A 295 -10.13 35.29 25.58
CA CYS A 295 -11.19 36.26 25.30
C CYS A 295 -10.78 37.03 24.06
N TYR A 296 -11.74 37.24 23.17
CA TYR A 296 -11.59 38.02 21.97
C TYR A 296 -12.03 39.46 22.20
#